data_AF-R6YJK5-F1
#
_entry.id   AF-R6YJK5-F1
#
_cell.length_a   1.000
_cell.length_b   1.000
_cell.length_c   1.000
_cell.angle_alpha   90.00
_cell.angle_beta   90.00
_cell.angle_gamma   90.00
#
_symmetry.space_group_name_H-M   'P 1'
#
loop_
_entity.id
_entity.type
_entity.pdbx_description
1 polymer ?
#
loop_
_entity_poly.entity_id
_entity_poly.type
_entity_poly.pdbx_seq_one_letter_code
_entity_poly.pdbx_strand_id
1 'polypeptide(L)'
;MSAILRVAGWAALIIGLVWSVVNFIFVGWIALLFWLIVTFFLTVLLFGLVEVLERLEDQELKLLALRDSLEKLMKQDGLLAEGPQQCRRCGTQLPPGGKTCPTCHYVNE
;
A
#
# COMPACT_ATOMS: atom_id res chain seq x y z
N MET A 1 -3.93 -0.72 13.43
CA MET A 1 -5.30 -1.29 13.53
C MET A 1 -5.30 -2.80 13.83
N SER A 2 -4.20 -3.52 13.56
CA SER A 2 -4.07 -4.97 13.80
C SER A 2 -4.39 -5.45 15.22
N ALA A 3 -4.09 -4.68 16.27
CA ALA A 3 -4.40 -5.06 17.65
C ALA A 3 -5.91 -5.12 17.93
N ILE A 4 -6.69 -4.18 17.41
CA ILE A 4 -8.14 -4.11 17.63
C ILE A 4 -8.85 -5.25 16.88
N LEU A 5 -8.41 -5.53 15.65
CA LEU A 5 -8.94 -6.63 14.84
C LEU A 5 -8.58 -8.01 15.42
N ARG A 6 -7.37 -8.18 15.99
CA ARG A 6 -7.02 -9.40 16.74
C ARG A 6 -7.89 -9.57 17.98
N VAL A 7 -8.09 -8.49 18.76
CA VAL A 7 -8.97 -8.53 19.95
C VAL A 7 -10.41 -8.88 19.55
N ALA A 8 -10.92 -8.35 18.44
CA ALA A 8 -12.23 -8.70 17.92
C ALA A 8 -12.34 -10.18 17.51
N GLY A 9 -11.29 -10.74 16.89
CA GLY A 9 -11.20 -12.17 16.57
C GLY A 9 -11.23 -13.05 17.82
N TRP A 10 -10.46 -12.71 18.85
CA TRP A 10 -10.49 -13.41 20.14
C TRP A 10 -11.83 -13.27 20.86
N ALA A 11 -12.44 -12.08 20.82
CA ALA A 11 -13.76 -11.84 21.40
C ALA A 11 -14.84 -12.71 20.72
N ALA A 12 -14.83 -12.81 19.40
CA ALA A 12 -15.73 -13.68 18.65
C ALA A 12 -15.54 -15.17 19.01
N LEU A 13 -14.29 -15.59 19.22
CA LEU A 13 -13.96 -16.96 19.64
C LEU A 13 -14.50 -17.26 21.04
N ILE A 14 -14.27 -16.36 22.00
CA ILE A 14 -14.75 -16.51 23.39
C ILE A 14 -16.29 -16.51 23.42
N ILE A 15 -16.94 -15.57 22.72
CA ILE A 15 -18.41 -15.50 22.66
C ILE A 15 -18.97 -16.78 22.04
N GLY A 16 -18.38 -17.26 20.94
CA GLY A 16 -18.79 -18.51 20.30
C GLY A 16 -18.64 -19.73 21.21
N LEU A 17 -17.55 -19.80 21.96
CA LEU A 17 -17.27 -20.90 22.88
C LEU A 17 -18.24 -20.89 24.07
N VAL A 18 -18.50 -19.72 24.67
CA VAL A 18 -19.50 -19.56 25.74
C VAL A 18 -20.89 -19.96 25.24
N TRP A 19 -21.29 -19.52 24.04
CA TRP A 19 -22.58 -19.85 23.45
C TRP A 19 -22.74 -21.35 23.15
N SER A 20 -21.66 -22.01 22.74
CA SER A 20 -21.61 -23.46 22.52
C SER A 20 -21.81 -24.24 23.82
N VAL A 21 -21.16 -23.81 24.92
CA VAL A 21 -21.33 -24.41 26.25
C VAL A 21 -22.76 -24.24 26.77
N VAL A 22 -23.37 -23.07 26.56
CA VAL A 22 -24.78 -22.84 26.93
C VAL A 22 -25.70 -23.77 26.13
N ASN A 23 -25.53 -23.87 24.80
CA ASN A 23 -26.37 -24.73 23.97
C ASN A 23 -26.21 -26.22 24.26
N PHE A 24 -25.02 -26.66 24.69
CA PHE A 24 -24.79 -28.04 25.11
C PHE A 24 -25.73 -28.48 26.25
N ILE A 25 -25.98 -27.59 27.21
CA ILE A 25 -26.86 -27.88 28.36
C ILE A 25 -28.31 -28.05 27.92
N PHE A 26 -28.75 -27.32 26.88
CA PHE A 26 -30.16 -27.30 26.45
C PHE A 26 -30.52 -28.27 25.32
N VAL A 27 -29.58 -28.55 24.40
CA VAL A 27 -29.86 -29.27 23.13
C VAL A 27 -29.07 -30.59 23.04
N GLY A 28 -28.08 -30.78 23.90
CA GLY A 28 -27.23 -31.96 23.93
C GLY A 28 -26.00 -31.87 23.01
N TRP A 29 -25.25 -32.98 22.94
CA TRP A 29 -23.90 -33.03 22.37
C TRP A 29 -23.82 -32.74 20.86
N ILE A 30 -24.89 -33.01 20.10
CA ILE A 30 -24.93 -32.77 18.64
C ILE A 30 -24.87 -31.27 18.32
N ALA A 31 -25.58 -30.44 19.10
CA ALA A 31 -25.57 -28.99 18.91
C ALA A 31 -24.21 -28.39 19.26
N LEU A 32 -23.50 -28.94 20.24
CA LEU A 32 -22.16 -28.51 20.63
C LEU A 32 -21.19 -28.71 19.45
N LEU A 33 -21.19 -29.91 18.82
CA LEU A 33 -20.33 -30.18 17.66
C LEU A 33 -20.61 -29.22 16.49
N PHE A 34 -21.89 -29.00 16.17
CA PHE A 34 -22.28 -28.04 15.12
C PHE A 34 -21.78 -26.62 15.42
N TRP A 35 -22.00 -26.13 16.65
CA TRP A 35 -21.58 -24.79 17.05
C TRP A 35 -20.06 -24.62 17.12
N LEU A 36 -19.31 -25.64 17.55
CA LEU A 36 -17.84 -25.61 17.49
C LEU A 36 -17.33 -25.48 16.06
N ILE A 37 -17.92 -26.22 15.11
CA ILE A 37 -17.55 -26.12 13.70
C ILE A 37 -17.83 -24.71 13.17
N VAL A 38 -19.04 -24.20 13.41
CA VAL A 38 -19.44 -22.85 12.95
C VAL A 38 -18.51 -21.77 13.52
N THR A 39 -18.22 -21.82 14.82
CA THR A 39 -17.36 -20.83 15.48
C THR A 39 -15.91 -20.93 15.01
N PHE A 40 -15.39 -22.14 14.80
CA PHE A 40 -14.07 -22.36 14.21
C PHE A 40 -13.98 -21.74 12.81
N PHE A 41 -14.93 -22.07 11.92
CA PHE A 41 -14.96 -21.48 10.57
C PHE A 41 -15.09 -19.96 10.60
N LEU A 42 -15.95 -19.42 11.46
CA LEU A 42 -16.13 -17.97 11.60
C LEU A 42 -14.83 -17.30 12.05
N THR A 43 -14.09 -17.91 12.98
CA THR A 43 -12.83 -17.35 13.48
C THR A 43 -11.73 -17.41 12.43
N VAL A 44 -11.60 -18.51 11.68
CA VAL A 44 -10.67 -18.62 10.54
C VAL A 44 -11.01 -17.59 9.47
N LEU A 45 -12.29 -17.41 9.16
CA LEU A 45 -12.74 -16.43 8.17
C LEU A 45 -12.43 -15.00 8.61
N LEU A 46 -12.71 -14.67 9.88
CA LEU A 46 -12.36 -13.37 10.45
C LEU A 46 -10.85 -13.14 10.41
N PHE A 47 -10.04 -14.10 10.88
CA PHE A 47 -8.59 -13.96 10.88
C PHE A 47 -8.02 -13.86 9.45
N GLY A 48 -8.55 -14.65 8.52
CA GLY A 48 -8.21 -14.56 7.10
C GLY A 48 -8.57 -13.20 6.50
N LEU A 49 -9.73 -12.65 6.86
CA LEU A 49 -10.12 -11.28 6.45
C LEU A 49 -9.17 -10.23 7.01
N VAL A 50 -8.73 -10.36 8.28
CA VAL A 50 -7.72 -9.46 8.87
C VAL A 50 -6.41 -9.53 8.09
N GLU A 51 -5.91 -10.73 7.81
CA GLU A 51 -4.65 -10.94 7.08
C GLU A 51 -4.71 -10.34 5.66
N VAL A 52 -5.87 -10.45 5.00
CA VAL A 52 -6.11 -9.84 3.68
C VAL A 52 -6.18 -8.32 3.79
N LEU A 53 -6.89 -7.77 4.78
CA LEU A 53 -6.96 -6.33 5.00
C LEU A 53 -5.58 -5.73 5.23
N GLU A 54 -4.75 -6.38 6.04
CA GLU A 54 -3.39 -5.93 6.36
C GLU A 54 -2.50 -5.94 5.10
N ARG A 55 -2.65 -6.95 4.23
CA ARG A 55 -1.99 -6.97 2.92
C ARG A 55 -2.46 -5.84 2.00
N LEU A 56 -3.73 -5.47 2.03
CA LEU A 56 -4.24 -4.35 1.24
C LEU A 56 -3.69 -3.00 1.75
N GLU A 57 -3.64 -2.81 3.07
CA GLU A 57 -3.08 -1.60 3.70
C GLU A 57 -1.60 -1.41 3.31
N ASP A 58 -0.82 -2.49 3.31
CA ASP A 58 0.58 -2.48 2.85
C ASP A 58 0.72 -2.12 1.35
N GLN A 59 -0.24 -2.52 0.51
CA GLN A 59 -0.23 -2.16 -0.91
C GLN A 59 -0.51 -0.67 -1.11
N GLU A 60 -1.48 -0.10 -0.40
CA GLU A 60 -1.74 1.35 -0.47
C GLU A 60 -0.51 2.16 -0.04
N LEU A 61 0.16 1.75 1.04
CA LEU A 61 1.31 2.46 1.59
C LEU A 61 2.49 2.47 0.61
N LYS A 62 2.75 1.34 -0.07
CA LYS A 62 3.75 1.25 -1.14
C LYS A 62 3.38 2.10 -2.34
N LEU A 63 2.10 2.14 -2.73
CA LEU A 63 1.62 2.93 -3.85
C LEU A 63 1.79 4.44 -3.59
N LEU A 64 1.51 4.89 -2.37
CA LEU A 64 1.73 6.27 -1.93
C LEU A 64 3.22 6.63 -1.93
N ALA A 65 4.08 5.75 -1.41
CA ALA A 65 5.53 5.97 -1.44
C ALA A 65 6.11 6.02 -2.86
N LEU A 66 5.59 5.19 -3.77
CA LEU A 66 5.95 5.26 -5.20
C LEU A 66 5.50 6.58 -5.82
N ARG A 67 4.28 7.06 -5.54
CA ARG A 67 3.81 8.36 -6.04
C ARG A 67 4.68 9.52 -5.54
N ASP A 68 5.02 9.54 -4.27
CA ASP A 68 5.91 10.56 -3.69
C ASP A 68 7.31 10.52 -4.32
N SER A 69 7.85 9.32 -4.57
CA SER A 69 9.11 9.14 -5.27
C SER A 69 9.03 9.62 -6.72
N LEU A 70 7.91 9.35 -7.41
CA LEU A 70 7.68 9.79 -8.78
C LEU A 70 7.53 11.31 -8.86
N GLU A 71 6.87 11.93 -7.88
CA GLU A 71 6.71 13.38 -7.80
C GLU A 71 8.05 14.08 -7.53
N LYS A 72 8.88 13.51 -6.65
CA LYS A 72 10.26 13.97 -6.45
C LYS A 72 11.10 13.85 -7.72
N LEU A 73 10.98 12.73 -8.44
CA LEU A 73 11.64 12.56 -9.73
C LEU A 73 11.12 13.55 -10.76
N MET A 74 9.80 13.76 -10.88
CA MET A 74 9.23 14.77 -11.79
C MET A 74 9.68 16.19 -11.44
N LYS A 75 9.82 16.52 -10.15
CA LYS A 75 10.32 17.82 -9.70
C LYS A 75 11.81 17.97 -9.96
N GLN A 76 12.57 16.88 -9.85
CA GLN A 76 13.99 16.83 -10.19
C GLN A 76 14.21 16.87 -11.71
N ASP A 77 13.40 16.17 -12.50
CA ASP A 77 13.36 16.26 -13.96
C ASP A 77 12.86 17.63 -14.42
N GLY A 78 11.95 18.28 -13.68
CA GLY A 78 11.56 19.68 -13.91
C GLY A 78 12.68 20.68 -13.56
N LEU A 79 13.57 20.34 -12.62
CA LEU A 79 14.79 21.09 -12.31
C LEU A 79 15.93 20.78 -13.30
N LEU A 80 15.94 19.57 -13.87
CA LEU A 80 16.83 19.13 -14.96
C LEU A 80 16.25 19.46 -16.35
N ALA A 81 15.03 19.99 -16.42
CA ALA A 81 14.37 20.49 -17.62
C ALA A 81 14.76 21.94 -17.94
N GLU A 82 15.78 22.50 -17.28
CA GLU A 82 16.84 23.16 -18.06
C GLU A 82 17.64 22.08 -18.80
N GLY A 83 16.95 21.39 -19.72
CA GLY A 83 17.57 20.49 -20.67
C GLY A 83 18.66 21.25 -21.42
N PRO A 84 19.70 20.57 -21.91
CA PRO A 84 20.86 21.21 -22.52
C PRO A 84 20.39 22.19 -23.59
N GLN A 85 20.54 23.49 -23.32
CA GLN A 85 20.14 24.58 -24.19
C GLN A 85 20.69 24.27 -25.58
N GLN A 86 19.84 23.98 -26.57
CA GLN A 86 20.33 23.75 -27.93
C GLN A 86 20.61 25.09 -28.60
N CYS A 87 21.73 25.16 -29.33
CA CYS A 87 22.04 26.37 -30.08
C CYS A 87 20.95 26.60 -31.14
N ARG A 88 20.30 27.78 -31.12
CA ARG A 88 19.25 28.11 -32.09
C ARG A 88 19.73 28.09 -33.54
N ARG A 89 21.04 28.18 -33.77
CA ARG A 89 21.66 28.27 -35.09
C ARG A 89 22.19 26.94 -35.64
N CYS A 90 22.72 26.06 -34.79
CA CYS A 90 23.32 24.79 -35.25
C CYS A 90 22.76 23.54 -34.55
N GLY A 91 21.81 23.68 -33.62
CA GLY A 91 21.16 22.57 -32.93
C GLY A 91 22.07 21.75 -32.01
N THR A 92 23.33 22.16 -31.83
CA THR A 92 24.28 21.50 -30.92
C THR A 92 23.88 21.75 -29.47
N GLN A 93 24.02 20.74 -28.62
CA GLN A 93 23.74 20.84 -27.19
C GLN A 93 24.79 21.77 -26.53
N LEU A 94 24.36 22.87 -25.91
CA LEU A 94 25.26 23.71 -25.13
C LEU A 94 25.51 23.09 -23.76
N PRO A 95 26.73 23.21 -23.22
CA PRO A 95 27.02 22.87 -21.84
C PRO A 95 26.24 23.78 -20.88
N PRO A 96 25.82 23.27 -19.70
CA PRO A 96 25.04 24.05 -18.73
C PRO A 96 25.80 25.32 -18.31
N GLY A 97 25.21 26.49 -18.55
CA GLY A 97 25.75 27.80 -18.18
C GLY A 97 26.59 28.54 -19.23
N GLY A 98 26.82 27.97 -20.42
CA GLY A 98 27.52 28.66 -21.51
C GLY A 98 26.56 29.47 -22.39
N LYS A 99 26.76 30.79 -22.53
CA LYS A 99 25.96 31.64 -23.45
C LYS A 99 26.39 31.56 -24.91
N THR A 100 27.58 31.01 -25.17
CA THR A 100 28.23 30.97 -26.47
C THR A 100 28.36 29.54 -26.95
N CYS A 101 27.89 29.25 -28.16
CA CYS A 101 27.99 27.91 -28.72
C CYS A 101 29.44 27.61 -29.18
N PRO A 102 30.08 26.52 -28.73
CA PRO A 102 31.47 26.21 -29.09
C PRO A 102 31.66 25.82 -30.57
N THR A 103 30.59 25.40 -31.26
CA THR A 103 30.67 24.97 -32.67
C THR A 103 30.55 26.12 -33.67
N CYS A 104 29.76 27.14 -33.37
CA CYS A 104 29.47 28.23 -34.32
C CYS A 104 29.78 29.62 -33.74
N HIS A 105 30.29 29.68 -32.51
CA HIS A 105 30.57 30.89 -31.74
C HIS A 105 29.40 31.88 -31.66
N TYR A 106 28.18 31.41 -31.93
CA TYR A 106 26.97 32.22 -31.85
C TYR A 106 26.58 32.39 -30.38
N VAL A 107 26.27 33.63 -30.00
CA VAL A 107 25.72 33.95 -28.68
C VAL A 107 24.24 33.65 -28.72
N ASN A 108 23.82 32.64 -27.96
CA ASN A 108 22.42 32.27 -27.82
C ASN A 108 21.87 33.13 -26.66
N GLU A 109 21.57 34.40 -26.95
CA GLU A 109 20.87 35.31 -26.02
C GLU A 109 19.38 35.03 -25.94
#